data_AF-A0A2M7WP84-F1
#
_entry.id   AF-A0A2M7WP84-F1
#
_cell.length_a   1.000
_cell.length_b   1.000
_cell.length_c   1.000
_cell.angle_alpha   90.00
_cell.angle_beta   90.00
_cell.angle_gamma   90.00
#
_symmetry.space_group_name_H-M   'P 1'
#
loop_
_entity.id
_entity.type
_entity.pdbx_description
1 polymer ?
#
loop_
_entity_poly.entity_id
_entity_poly.type
_entity_poly.pdbx_seq_one_letter_code
_entity_poly.pdbx_strand_id
1 'polypeptide(L)'
;MNMTDMFIDTFVSTMRDVLPITAVLVGFQLLVLRQKIANLWRVIRGFVYVLIGLAFFLMGLQEAIFPLGELMASQLTDPAFVYSELYAQGITTIQTVKWDDYLWVYAFAFAIGLATTLAEPSLIAVGMKAEQVSGGTVSAWGLRLAVSLGVAIGVSIGCYRIVTGTDLWLYIVVAYIIVIAQTFRAPSMIIPLAYDSGGVTTSTVTVPLLAALGLGLAAT
;
A
#
# COMPACT_ATOMS: atom_id res chain seq x y z
N MET A 1 18.56 7.88 18.06
CA MET A 1 19.52 7.35 17.07
C MET A 1 19.96 8.52 16.20
N ASN A 2 21.25 8.68 15.88
CA ASN A 2 21.65 9.77 15.00
C ASN A 2 21.15 9.48 13.57
N MET A 3 20.84 10.53 12.81
CA MET A 3 20.29 10.43 11.46
C MET A 3 21.19 9.64 10.50
N THR A 4 22.51 9.67 10.73
CA THR A 4 23.51 8.88 10.00
C THR A 4 23.43 7.39 10.30
N ASP A 5 23.20 7.02 11.56
CA ASP A 5 23.14 5.62 11.99
C ASP A 5 21.88 4.97 11.41
N MET A 6 20.77 5.71 11.45
CA MET A 6 19.51 5.30 10.81
C MET A 6 19.65 5.09 9.31
N PHE A 7 20.33 6.00 8.61
CA PHE A 7 20.58 5.83 7.18
C PHE A 7 21.43 4.58 6.89
N ILE A 8 22.51 4.36 7.66
CA ILE A 8 23.39 3.20 7.48
C ILE A 8 22.61 1.90 7.73
N ASP A 9 21.83 1.83 8.81
CA ASP A 9 21.03 0.66 9.14
C ASP A 9 19.99 0.35 8.05
N THR A 10 19.24 1.36 7.61
CA THR A 10 18.25 1.23 6.52
C THR A 10 18.92 0.84 5.20
N PHE A 11 20.09 1.40 4.88
CA PHE A 11 20.83 1.04 3.67
C PHE A 11 21.31 -0.42 3.72
N VAL A 12 21.87 -0.86 4.85
CA VAL A 12 22.34 -2.23 5.03
C VAL A 12 21.18 -3.22 5.01
N SER A 13 20.02 -2.90 5.61
CA SER A 13 18.83 -3.76 5.54
C SER A 13 18.36 -3.87 4.10
N THR A 14 18.23 -2.74 3.40
CA THR A 14 17.81 -2.69 2.00
C THR A 14 18.73 -3.53 1.10
N MET A 15 20.05 -3.45 1.30
CA MET A 15 21.01 -4.30 0.58
C MET A 15 20.76 -5.79 0.84
N ARG A 16 20.52 -6.18 2.09
CA ARG A 16 20.24 -7.58 2.46
C ARG A 16 18.92 -8.06 1.86
N ASP A 17 17.90 -7.21 1.79
CA ASP A 17 16.58 -7.55 1.26
C ASP A 17 16.60 -7.72 -0.27
N VAL A 18 17.41 -6.94 -0.98
CA VAL A 18 17.52 -6.98 -2.44
C VAL A 18 18.49 -8.08 -2.93
N LEU A 19 19.42 -8.53 -2.07
CA LEU A 19 20.43 -9.53 -2.43
C LEU A 19 19.85 -10.88 -2.88
N PRO A 20 18.84 -11.49 -2.22
CA PRO A 20 18.21 -12.72 -2.67
C PRO A 20 17.63 -12.61 -4.08
N ILE A 21 16.90 -11.53 -4.36
CA ILE A 21 16.28 -11.29 -5.66
C ILE A 21 17.36 -11.15 -6.74
N THR A 22 18.40 -10.36 -6.44
CA THR A 22 19.53 -10.17 -7.34
C THR A 22 20.28 -11.47 -7.61
N ALA A 23 20.50 -12.29 -6.57
CA ALA A 23 21.14 -13.60 -6.68
C ALA A 23 20.32 -14.55 -7.55
N VAL A 24 19.00 -14.59 -7.38
CA VAL A 24 18.11 -15.39 -8.23
C VAL A 24 18.17 -14.93 -9.68
N LEU A 25 18.09 -13.62 -9.94
CA LEU A 25 18.15 -13.08 -11.30
C LEU A 25 19.48 -13.37 -11.99
N VAL A 26 20.61 -13.15 -11.30
CA VAL A 26 21.95 -13.45 -11.83
C VAL A 26 22.12 -14.95 -12.02
N GLY A 27 21.64 -15.77 -11.08
CA GLY A 27 21.65 -17.23 -11.19
C GLY A 27 20.85 -17.71 -12.39
N PHE A 28 19.64 -17.19 -12.61
CA PHE A 28 18.82 -17.54 -13.77
C PHE A 28 19.48 -17.11 -15.08
N GLN A 29 20.05 -15.90 -15.12
CA GLN A 29 20.75 -15.38 -16.30
C GLN A 29 21.98 -16.24 -16.68
N LEU A 30 22.82 -16.59 -15.70
CA LEU A 30 24.09 -17.30 -15.93
C LEU A 30 23.91 -18.82 -16.04
N LEU A 31 23.06 -19.43 -15.21
CA LEU A 31 22.92 -20.88 -15.14
C LEU A 31 21.83 -21.41 -16.07
N VAL A 32 20.66 -20.75 -16.12
CA VAL A 32 19.50 -21.22 -16.89
C VAL A 32 19.57 -20.69 -18.33
N LEU A 33 19.67 -19.37 -18.50
CA LEU A 33 19.72 -18.75 -19.83
C LEU A 33 21.10 -18.87 -20.49
N ARG A 34 22.16 -19.13 -19.70
CA ARG A 34 23.55 -19.27 -20.17
C ARG A 34 24.05 -18.06 -20.97
N GLN A 35 23.56 -16.87 -20.63
CA GLN A 35 23.95 -15.62 -21.29
C GLN A 35 24.75 -14.72 -20.34
N LYS A 36 25.78 -14.05 -20.87
CA LYS A 36 26.50 -13.02 -20.10
C LYS A 36 25.59 -11.81 -19.90
N ILE A 37 25.72 -11.14 -18.75
CA ILE A 37 24.99 -9.90 -18.48
C ILE A 37 25.49 -8.82 -19.44
N ALA A 38 24.61 -8.36 -20.33
CA ALA A 38 24.92 -7.28 -21.25
C ALA A 38 25.18 -5.99 -20.47
N ASN A 39 26.28 -5.29 -20.80
CA ASN A 39 26.65 -4.01 -20.17
C ASN A 39 26.72 -4.07 -18.64
N LEU A 40 27.43 -5.06 -18.07
CA LEU A 40 27.57 -5.27 -16.62
C LEU A 40 27.85 -3.97 -15.84
N TRP A 41 28.73 -3.11 -16.33
CA TRP A 41 29.05 -1.84 -15.67
C TRP A 41 27.90 -0.83 -15.61
N ARG A 42 27.01 -0.85 -16.61
CA ARG A 42 25.79 -0.04 -16.60
C ARG A 42 24.79 -0.60 -15.59
N VAL A 43 24.66 -1.94 -15.54
CA VAL A 43 23.77 -2.63 -14.57
C VAL A 43 24.21 -2.36 -13.14
N ILE A 44 25.50 -2.53 -12.83
CA ILE A 44 26.04 -2.29 -11.48
C ILE A 44 25.82 -0.84 -11.04
N ARG A 45 26.13 0.15 -11.91
CA ARG A 45 25.89 1.56 -11.55
C ARG A 45 24.41 1.88 -11.37
N GLY A 46 23.54 1.35 -12.23
CA GLY A 46 22.10 1.49 -12.06
C GLY A 46 21.61 0.89 -10.74
N PHE A 47 22.11 -0.29 -10.39
CA PHE A 47 21.78 -0.97 -9.14
C PHE A 47 22.23 -0.17 -7.91
N VAL A 48 23.42 0.41 -7.93
CA VAL A 48 23.90 1.31 -6.86
C VAL A 48 22.98 2.52 -6.70
N TYR A 49 22.59 3.17 -7.81
CA TYR A 49 21.65 4.30 -7.74
C TYR A 49 20.27 3.91 -7.21
N VAL A 50 19.78 2.72 -7.57
CA VAL A 50 18.52 2.18 -7.02
C VAL A 50 18.62 1.95 -5.53
N LEU A 51 19.70 1.35 -5.03
CA LEU A 51 19.89 1.11 -3.59
C LEU A 51 19.95 2.42 -2.80
N ILE A 52 20.70 3.40 -3.29
CA ILE A 52 20.79 4.73 -2.65
C ILE A 52 19.42 5.42 -2.65
N GLY A 53 18.72 5.40 -3.80
CA GLY A 53 17.38 5.98 -3.92
C GLY A 53 16.37 5.31 -3.00
N LEU A 54 16.39 3.98 -2.90
CA LEU A 54 15.50 3.20 -2.04
C LEU A 54 15.76 3.48 -0.56
N ALA A 55 17.03 3.60 -0.14
CA ALA A 55 17.38 3.94 1.24
C ALA A 55 16.88 5.34 1.63
N PHE A 56 17.11 6.35 0.78
CA PHE A 56 16.58 7.70 1.03
C PHE A 56 15.06 7.74 1.04
N PHE A 57 14.43 6.99 0.13
CA PHE A 57 12.97 6.90 0.06
C PHE A 57 12.37 6.27 1.33
N LEU A 58 12.91 5.12 1.78
CA LEU A 58 12.46 4.46 3.01
C LEU A 58 12.68 5.32 4.25
N MET A 59 13.82 6.00 4.34
CA MET A 59 14.10 6.95 5.41
C MET A 59 13.09 8.11 5.42
N GLY A 60 12.80 8.68 4.24
CA GLY A 60 11.79 9.74 4.11
C GLY A 60 10.38 9.27 4.50
N LEU A 61 10.03 8.02 4.18
CA LEU A 61 8.76 7.42 4.61
C LEU A 61 8.66 7.29 6.13
N GLN A 62 9.72 6.77 6.78
CA GLN A 62 9.75 6.57 8.22
C GLN A 62 9.69 7.87 9.01
N GLU A 63 10.35 8.93 8.52
CA GLU A 63 10.41 10.21 9.26
C GLU A 63 9.24 11.15 8.95
N ALA A 64 8.71 11.14 7.71
CA ALA A 64 7.66 12.06 7.32
C ALA A 64 6.28 11.42 7.32
N ILE A 65 6.16 10.24 6.70
CA ILE A 65 4.85 9.68 6.34
C ILE A 65 4.28 8.83 7.49
N PHE A 66 5.11 8.03 8.16
CA PHE A 66 4.64 7.17 9.25
C PHE A 66 4.14 7.96 10.45
N PRO A 67 4.88 8.97 10.96
CA PRO A 67 4.43 9.76 12.10
C PRO A 67 3.17 10.56 11.76
N LEU A 68 3.02 11.00 10.50
CA LEU A 68 1.80 11.64 10.05
C LEU A 68 0.59 10.69 10.13
N GLY A 69 0.75 9.44 9.68
CA GLY A 69 -0.28 8.41 9.79
C GLY A 69 -0.67 8.13 11.24
N GLU A 70 0.30 7.97 12.14
CA GLU A 70 0.09 7.73 13.57
C GLU A 70 -0.59 8.92 14.26
N LEU A 71 -0.12 10.15 13.99
CA LEU A 71 -0.73 11.38 14.53
C LEU A 71 -2.18 11.52 14.07
N MET A 72 -2.47 11.30 12.79
CA MET A 72 -3.84 11.36 12.27
C MET A 72 -4.72 10.27 12.88
N ALA A 73 -4.22 9.04 13.00
CA ALA A 73 -4.96 7.97 13.68
C ALA A 73 -5.30 8.39 15.12
N SER A 74 -4.31 8.82 15.90
CA SER A 74 -4.51 9.23 17.30
C SER A 74 -5.47 10.41 17.47
N GLN A 75 -5.45 11.39 16.56
CA GLN A 75 -6.35 12.53 16.61
C GLN A 75 -7.78 12.16 16.21
N LEU A 76 -7.95 11.28 15.23
CA LEU A 76 -9.26 10.84 14.75
C LEU A 76 -9.90 9.79 15.68
N THR A 77 -9.11 9.13 16.52
CA THR A 77 -9.60 8.19 17.55
C THR A 77 -9.69 8.80 18.94
N ASP A 78 -9.23 10.04 19.15
CA ASP A 78 -9.30 10.73 20.45
C ASP A 78 -10.76 10.84 20.93
N PRO A 79 -11.11 10.31 22.12
CA PRO A 79 -12.44 10.44 22.68
C PRO A 79 -12.96 11.88 22.75
N ALA A 80 -12.09 12.89 22.92
CA ALA A 80 -12.47 14.30 22.91
C ALA A 80 -12.92 14.78 21.52
N PHE A 81 -12.34 14.23 20.46
CA PHE A 81 -12.73 14.51 19.08
C PHE A 81 -14.00 13.74 18.70
N VAL A 82 -13.98 12.42 18.93
CA VAL A 82 -15.05 11.49 18.56
C VAL A 82 -16.36 11.82 19.29
N TYR A 83 -16.29 12.17 20.58
CA TYR A 83 -17.45 12.52 21.40
C TYR A 83 -17.52 14.01 21.72
N SER A 84 -17.05 14.86 20.80
CA SER A 84 -16.99 16.33 20.98
C SER A 84 -18.31 16.95 21.46
N GLU A 85 -19.44 16.45 20.97
CA GLU A 85 -20.78 16.91 21.40
C GLU A 85 -21.14 16.51 22.85
N LEU A 86 -20.76 15.30 23.30
CA LEU A 86 -20.98 14.83 24.68
C LEU A 86 -20.04 15.53 25.67
N TYR A 87 -18.79 15.78 25.26
CA TYR A 87 -17.83 16.57 26.04
C TYR A 87 -18.28 18.03 26.18
N ALA A 88 -18.86 18.62 25.14
CA ALA A 88 -19.46 19.96 25.22
C ALA A 88 -20.64 20.04 26.20
N GLN A 89 -21.30 18.91 26.48
CA GLN A 89 -22.39 18.78 27.45
C GLN A 89 -21.90 18.37 28.86
N GLY A 90 -20.59 18.25 29.07
CA GLY A 90 -19.99 17.90 30.37
C GLY A 90 -20.10 16.42 30.76
N ILE A 91 -20.48 15.54 29.82
CA ILE A 91 -20.61 14.10 30.06
C ILE A 91 -19.26 13.44 29.79
N THR A 92 -18.60 12.93 30.83
CA THR A 92 -17.26 12.34 30.76
C THR A 92 -17.25 10.81 30.76
N THR A 93 -18.41 10.15 30.86
CA THR A 93 -18.51 8.69 30.98
C THR A 93 -19.15 8.11 29.72
N ILE A 94 -18.33 7.57 28.83
CA ILE A 94 -18.78 6.90 27.61
C ILE A 94 -19.07 5.44 27.95
N GLN A 95 -20.35 5.03 27.91
CA GLN A 95 -20.77 3.68 28.29
C GLN A 95 -20.77 2.69 27.12
N THR A 96 -20.81 3.15 25.87
CA THR A 96 -20.80 2.29 24.69
C THR A 96 -20.08 2.97 23.53
N VAL A 97 -19.03 2.33 23.03
CA VAL A 97 -18.34 2.73 21.80
C VAL A 97 -19.02 2.06 20.61
N LYS A 98 -19.49 2.83 19.63
CA LYS A 98 -20.09 2.29 18.40
C LYS A 98 -19.13 2.44 17.23
N TRP A 99 -19.25 1.54 16.25
CA TRP A 99 -18.43 1.61 15.04
C TRP A 99 -18.68 2.88 14.21
N ASP A 100 -19.89 3.45 14.30
CA ASP A 100 -20.29 4.66 13.56
C ASP A 100 -19.55 5.91 14.05
N ASP A 101 -19.07 5.90 15.29
CA ASP A 101 -18.36 7.04 15.90
C ASP A 101 -17.01 7.30 15.18
N TYR A 102 -16.43 6.27 14.55
CA TYR A 102 -15.15 6.33 13.83
C TYR A 102 -15.30 6.58 12.32
N LEU A 103 -16.45 7.13 11.87
CA LEU A 103 -16.69 7.41 10.45
C LEU A 103 -15.57 8.23 9.80
N TRP A 104 -15.00 9.19 10.52
CA TRP A 104 -13.90 10.02 10.04
C TRP A 104 -12.62 9.23 9.80
N VAL A 105 -12.34 8.20 10.61
CA VAL A 105 -11.22 7.28 10.37
C VAL A 105 -11.43 6.55 9.05
N TYR A 106 -12.63 6.02 8.80
CA TYR A 106 -12.91 5.27 7.56
C TYR A 106 -12.86 6.16 6.32
N ALA A 107 -13.36 7.40 6.42
CA ALA A 107 -13.32 8.39 5.35
C ALA A 107 -11.88 8.84 5.04
N PHE A 108 -11.08 9.08 6.06
CA PHE A 108 -9.66 9.41 5.91
C PHE A 108 -8.90 8.23 5.27
N ALA A 109 -9.10 7.02 5.77
CA ALA A 109 -8.51 5.80 5.25
C ALA A 109 -8.87 5.58 3.77
N PHE A 110 -10.12 5.86 3.39
CA PHE A 110 -10.57 5.85 1.99
C PHE A 110 -9.79 6.86 1.14
N ALA A 111 -9.73 8.12 1.60
CA ALA A 111 -9.11 9.20 0.86
C ALA A 111 -7.60 8.97 0.66
N ILE A 112 -6.90 8.54 1.71
CA ILE A 112 -5.47 8.20 1.65
C ILE A 112 -5.21 6.98 0.77
N GLY A 113 -6.01 5.91 0.91
CA GLY A 113 -5.88 4.72 0.07
C GLY A 113 -6.09 5.06 -1.41
N LEU A 114 -7.06 5.91 -1.72
CA LEU A 114 -7.32 6.40 -3.07
C LEU A 114 -6.16 7.24 -3.59
N ALA A 115 -5.75 8.27 -2.84
CA ALA A 115 -4.73 9.23 -3.27
C ALA A 115 -3.38 8.56 -3.52
N THR A 116 -2.96 7.65 -2.65
CA THR A 116 -1.67 6.98 -2.76
C THR A 116 -1.62 5.95 -3.86
N THR A 117 -2.69 5.15 -4.00
CA THR A 117 -2.80 4.22 -5.13
C THR A 117 -2.85 4.96 -6.47
N LEU A 118 -3.54 6.11 -6.53
CA LEU A 118 -3.61 6.92 -7.74
C LEU A 118 -2.25 7.54 -8.12
N ALA A 119 -1.45 7.87 -7.12
CA ALA A 119 -0.09 8.40 -7.25
C ALA A 119 0.97 7.30 -7.46
N GLU A 120 0.63 6.03 -7.31
CA GLU A 120 1.57 4.91 -7.36
C GLU A 120 2.24 4.80 -8.75
N PRO A 121 3.57 4.98 -8.86
CA PRO A 121 4.26 4.98 -10.15
C PRO A 121 4.13 3.65 -10.91
N SER A 122 4.12 2.52 -10.18
CA SER A 122 3.97 1.19 -10.75
C SER A 122 2.60 1.04 -11.44
N LEU A 123 1.54 1.56 -10.84
CA LEU A 123 0.19 1.51 -11.42
C LEU A 123 0.07 2.39 -12.67
N ILE A 124 0.73 3.55 -12.67
CA ILE A 124 0.82 4.41 -13.85
C ILE A 124 1.49 3.67 -15.01
N ALA A 125 2.63 3.02 -14.74
CA ALA A 125 3.37 2.27 -15.76
C ALA A 125 2.57 1.10 -16.33
N VAL A 126 1.91 0.32 -15.47
CA VAL A 126 1.07 -0.82 -15.88
C VAL A 126 -0.16 -0.34 -16.66
N GLY A 127 -0.80 0.74 -16.23
CA GLY A 127 -1.92 1.35 -16.96
C GLY A 127 -1.52 1.80 -18.37
N MET A 128 -0.39 2.49 -18.51
CA MET A 128 0.13 2.88 -19.84
C MET A 128 0.43 1.66 -20.72
N LYS A 129 0.90 0.55 -20.12
CA LYS A 129 1.23 -0.66 -20.86
C LYS A 129 -0.01 -1.46 -21.26
N ALA A 130 -1.00 -1.53 -20.39
CA ALA A 130 -2.31 -2.10 -20.70
C ALA A 130 -2.99 -1.33 -21.85
N GLU A 131 -2.92 0.00 -21.86
CA GLU A 131 -3.49 0.83 -22.93
C GLU A 131 -2.81 0.59 -24.28
N GLN A 132 -1.48 0.53 -24.29
CA GLN A 132 -0.70 0.24 -25.51
C GLN A 132 -0.98 -1.16 -26.08
N VAL A 133 -1.05 -2.18 -25.21
CA VAL A 133 -1.24 -3.58 -25.64
C VAL A 133 -2.70 -3.86 -26.03
N SER A 134 -3.66 -3.18 -25.41
CA SER A 134 -5.09 -3.34 -25.72
C SER A 134 -5.58 -2.51 -26.91
N GLY A 135 -4.68 -1.76 -27.58
CA GLY A 135 -5.04 -0.87 -28.69
C GLY A 135 -5.98 0.26 -28.28
N GLY A 136 -5.91 0.72 -27.02
CA GLY A 136 -6.78 1.76 -26.46
C GLY A 136 -8.11 1.27 -25.88
N THR A 137 -8.38 -0.04 -25.90
CA THR A 137 -9.62 -0.61 -25.33
C THR A 137 -9.65 -0.45 -23.80
N VAL A 138 -8.49 -0.56 -23.13
CA VAL A 138 -8.34 -0.32 -21.69
C VAL A 138 -7.64 1.02 -21.50
N SER A 139 -8.35 2.03 -20.98
CA SER A 139 -7.75 3.34 -20.72
C SER A 139 -6.84 3.29 -19.47
N ALA A 140 -5.65 3.89 -19.54
CA ALA A 140 -4.75 3.93 -18.40
C ALA A 140 -5.39 4.66 -17.20
N TRP A 141 -6.10 5.76 -17.45
CA TRP A 141 -6.81 6.49 -16.40
C TRP A 141 -7.96 5.70 -15.79
N GLY A 142 -8.75 5.00 -16.62
CA GLY A 142 -9.86 4.18 -16.13
C GLY A 142 -9.38 3.01 -15.27
N LEU A 143 -8.29 2.34 -15.68
CA LEU A 143 -7.67 1.29 -14.89
C LEU A 143 -7.16 1.84 -13.55
N ARG A 144 -6.43 2.97 -13.58
CA ARG A 144 -5.91 3.61 -12.36
C ARG A 144 -7.03 3.94 -11.38
N LEU A 145 -8.11 4.54 -11.86
CA LEU A 145 -9.23 4.92 -11.01
C LEU A 145 -9.91 3.68 -10.41
N ALA A 146 -10.21 2.66 -11.23
CA ALA A 146 -10.85 1.43 -10.78
C ALA A 146 -10.02 0.71 -9.69
N VAL A 147 -8.72 0.59 -9.91
CA VAL A 147 -7.80 -0.05 -8.95
C VAL A 147 -7.68 0.78 -7.67
N SER A 148 -7.53 2.10 -7.78
CA SER A 148 -7.45 2.99 -6.61
C SER A 148 -8.72 2.99 -5.75
N LEU A 149 -9.91 2.88 -6.37
CA LEU A 149 -11.17 2.72 -5.66
C LEU A 149 -11.24 1.38 -4.93
N GLY A 150 -10.81 0.29 -5.56
CA GLY A 150 -10.74 -1.02 -4.93
C GLY A 150 -9.84 -1.01 -3.69
N VAL A 151 -8.65 -0.39 -3.78
CA VAL A 151 -7.75 -0.23 -2.63
C VAL A 151 -8.39 0.64 -1.55
N ALA A 152 -8.96 1.80 -1.90
CA ALA A 152 -9.60 2.69 -0.94
C ALA A 152 -10.72 2.00 -0.15
N ILE A 153 -11.58 1.23 -0.82
CA ILE A 153 -12.63 0.44 -0.17
C ILE A 153 -12.02 -0.63 0.73
N GLY A 154 -11.03 -1.38 0.24
CA GLY A 154 -10.36 -2.42 1.01
C GLY A 154 -9.68 -1.88 2.28
N VAL A 155 -9.05 -0.71 2.19
CA VAL A 155 -8.40 -0.02 3.30
C VAL A 155 -9.42 0.44 4.34
N SER A 156 -10.55 1.04 3.92
CA SER A 156 -11.62 1.43 4.84
C SER A 156 -12.23 0.22 5.56
N ILE A 157 -12.45 -0.89 4.85
CA ILE A 157 -12.90 -2.15 5.45
C ILE A 157 -11.86 -2.70 6.43
N GLY A 158 -10.56 -2.59 6.10
CA GLY A 158 -9.46 -2.95 6.98
C GLY A 158 -9.46 -2.13 8.28
N CYS A 159 -9.67 -0.82 8.19
CA CYS A 159 -9.80 0.05 9.35
C CYS A 159 -11.02 -0.30 10.19
N TYR A 160 -12.18 -0.54 9.57
CA TYR A 160 -13.38 -1.03 10.25
C TYR A 160 -13.11 -2.33 11.01
N ARG A 161 -12.37 -3.26 10.42
CA ARG A 161 -11.98 -4.52 11.06
C ARG A 161 -11.05 -4.29 12.26
N ILE A 162 -10.13 -3.32 12.19
CA ILE A 162 -9.27 -2.96 13.33
C ILE A 162 -10.11 -2.39 14.47
N VAL A 163 -11.01 -1.45 14.19
CA VAL A 163 -11.87 -0.80 15.20
C VAL A 163 -12.84 -1.79 15.85
N THR A 164 -13.46 -2.68 15.06
CA THR A 164 -14.47 -3.63 15.56
C THR A 164 -13.88 -4.92 16.14
N GLY A 165 -12.59 -5.18 15.90
CA GLY A 165 -11.90 -6.38 16.40
C GLY A 165 -12.40 -7.70 15.81
N THR A 166 -13.11 -7.65 14.69
CA THR A 166 -13.67 -8.82 14.01
C THR A 166 -12.59 -9.68 13.35
N ASP A 167 -12.91 -10.97 13.18
CA ASP A 167 -12.00 -11.94 12.61
C ASP A 167 -11.68 -11.65 11.13
N LEU A 168 -10.40 -11.68 10.77
CA LEU A 168 -9.92 -11.39 9.41
C LEU A 168 -10.49 -12.37 8.36
N TRP A 169 -10.70 -13.64 8.73
CA TRP A 169 -11.08 -14.69 7.78
C TRP A 169 -12.43 -14.38 7.11
N LEU A 170 -13.37 -13.72 7.80
CA LEU A 170 -14.67 -13.34 7.26
C LEU A 170 -14.52 -12.41 6.05
N TYR A 171 -13.69 -11.38 6.20
CA TYR A 171 -13.43 -10.39 5.14
C TYR A 171 -12.76 -11.02 3.93
N ILE A 172 -11.77 -11.88 4.18
CA ILE A 172 -11.04 -12.57 3.12
C ILE A 172 -11.97 -13.52 2.36
N VAL A 173 -12.76 -14.34 3.06
CA VAL A 173 -13.71 -15.27 2.41
C VAL A 173 -14.74 -14.52 1.57
N VAL A 174 -15.33 -13.44 2.10
CA VAL A 174 -16.30 -12.62 1.36
C VAL A 174 -15.66 -11.99 0.12
N ALA A 175 -14.45 -11.42 0.25
CA ALA A 175 -13.72 -10.83 -0.86
C ALA A 175 -13.41 -11.88 -1.95
N TYR A 176 -12.96 -13.08 -1.57
CA TYR A 176 -12.70 -14.16 -2.52
C TYR A 176 -13.96 -14.63 -3.24
N ILE A 177 -15.09 -14.78 -2.54
CA ILE A 177 -16.38 -15.14 -3.15
C ILE A 177 -16.76 -14.09 -4.20
N ILE A 178 -16.64 -12.80 -3.86
CA ILE A 178 -16.93 -11.70 -4.79
C ILE A 178 -16.01 -11.76 -6.01
N VAL A 179 -14.69 -11.89 -5.82
CA VAL A 179 -13.71 -11.92 -6.92
C VAL A 179 -13.93 -13.13 -7.83
N ILE A 180 -14.19 -14.31 -7.27
CA ILE A 180 -14.50 -15.53 -8.03
C ILE A 180 -15.79 -15.33 -8.84
N ALA A 181 -16.85 -14.80 -8.23
CA ALA A 181 -18.11 -14.52 -8.89
C ALA A 181 -17.95 -13.50 -10.05
N GLN A 182 -17.14 -12.46 -9.86
CA GLN A 182 -16.83 -11.48 -10.90
C GLN A 182 -15.99 -12.07 -12.02
N THR A 183 -15.06 -12.98 -11.70
CA THR A 183 -14.21 -13.64 -12.70
C THR A 183 -15.04 -14.41 -13.72
N PHE A 184 -16.16 -15.03 -13.34
CA PHE A 184 -17.06 -15.72 -14.29
C PHE A 184 -17.76 -14.78 -15.28
N ARG A 185 -17.91 -13.49 -14.95
CA ARG A 185 -18.56 -12.48 -15.81
C ARG A 185 -17.56 -11.59 -16.55
N ALA A 186 -16.30 -11.57 -16.12
CA ALA A 186 -15.28 -10.68 -16.66
C ALA A 186 -14.73 -11.18 -18.01
N PRO A 187 -14.45 -10.28 -18.96
CA PRO A 187 -13.76 -10.63 -20.21
C PRO A 187 -12.35 -11.19 -19.93
N SER A 188 -11.93 -12.19 -20.72
CA SER A 188 -10.61 -12.85 -20.58
C SER A 188 -9.41 -11.90 -20.72
N MET A 189 -9.58 -10.76 -21.37
CA MET A 189 -8.54 -9.73 -21.48
C MET A 189 -8.31 -8.96 -20.18
N ILE A 190 -9.35 -8.78 -19.35
CA ILE A 190 -9.28 -7.97 -18.11
C ILE A 190 -8.85 -8.82 -16.92
N ILE A 191 -9.20 -10.12 -16.91
CA ILE A 191 -8.92 -11.00 -15.77
C ILE A 191 -7.43 -10.99 -15.39
N PRO A 192 -6.46 -11.27 -16.29
CA PRO A 192 -5.04 -11.26 -15.92
C PRO A 192 -4.57 -9.90 -15.41
N LEU A 193 -5.04 -8.83 -16.05
CA LEU A 193 -4.72 -7.47 -15.66
C LEU A 193 -5.25 -7.15 -14.26
N ALA A 194 -6.46 -7.58 -13.91
CA ALA A 194 -7.07 -7.35 -12.61
C ALA A 194 -6.32 -8.10 -11.48
N TYR A 195 -5.94 -9.36 -11.71
CA TYR A 195 -5.16 -10.13 -10.72
C TYR A 195 -3.73 -9.59 -10.56
N ASP A 196 -3.09 -9.13 -11.64
CA ASP A 196 -1.75 -8.54 -11.58
C ASP A 196 -1.76 -7.14 -10.96
N SER A 197 -2.82 -6.35 -11.21
CA SER A 197 -2.96 -5.00 -10.65
C SER A 197 -2.94 -4.97 -9.12
N GLY A 198 -3.41 -6.03 -8.45
CA GLY A 198 -3.31 -6.14 -6.99
C GLY A 198 -1.87 -6.25 -6.50
N GLY A 199 -0.99 -6.94 -7.24
CA GLY A 199 0.45 -6.97 -6.92
C GLY A 199 1.11 -5.61 -7.15
N VAL A 200 0.69 -4.90 -8.20
CA VAL A 200 1.22 -3.59 -8.58
C VAL A 200 0.94 -2.51 -7.54
N THR A 201 -0.18 -2.59 -6.81
CA THR A 201 -0.52 -1.62 -5.75
C THR A 201 0.18 -1.89 -4.43
N THR A 202 0.86 -3.03 -4.28
CA THR A 202 1.67 -3.32 -3.08
C THR A 202 3.08 -2.69 -3.13
N SER A 203 3.30 -1.74 -4.03
CA SER A 203 4.62 -1.15 -4.25
C SER A 203 4.96 -0.03 -3.27
N THR A 204 6.03 0.68 -3.61
CA THR A 204 6.85 1.48 -2.70
C THR A 204 6.10 2.57 -1.94
N VAL A 205 5.01 3.14 -2.46
CA VAL A 205 4.33 4.27 -1.81
C VAL A 205 3.17 3.80 -0.94
N THR A 206 2.32 2.92 -1.47
CA THR A 206 1.02 2.59 -0.87
C THR A 206 1.17 1.74 0.41
N VAL A 207 1.98 0.69 0.39
CA VAL A 207 2.10 -0.24 1.54
C VAL A 207 2.65 0.42 2.80
N PRO A 208 3.77 1.15 2.75
CA PRO A 208 4.33 1.75 3.96
C PRO A 208 3.35 2.70 4.65
N LEU A 209 2.66 3.54 3.89
CA LEU A 209 1.70 4.49 4.45
C LEU A 209 0.46 3.81 5.06
N LEU A 210 -0.10 2.81 4.36
CA LEU A 210 -1.25 2.06 4.87
C LEU A 210 -0.89 1.23 6.10
N ALA A 211 0.33 0.68 6.15
CA ALA A 211 0.85 -0.03 7.31
C ALA A 211 0.97 0.92 8.51
N ALA A 212 1.52 2.12 8.32
CA ALA A 212 1.61 3.10 9.40
C ALA A 212 0.24 3.53 9.93
N LEU A 213 -0.73 3.80 9.04
CA LEU A 213 -2.11 4.09 9.43
C LEU A 213 -2.72 2.93 10.23
N GLY A 214 -2.57 1.70 9.74
CA GLY A 214 -3.13 0.51 10.40
C GLY A 214 -2.48 0.22 11.75
N LEU A 215 -1.16 0.40 11.87
CA LEU A 215 -0.42 0.26 13.13
C LEU A 215 -0.83 1.33 14.14
N GLY A 216 -0.94 2.59 13.71
CA GLY A 216 -1.40 3.68 14.55
C GLY A 216 -2.81 3.45 15.09
N LEU A 217 -3.73 3.00 14.22
CA LEU A 217 -5.11 2.68 14.61
C LEU A 217 -5.21 1.46 15.54
N ALA A 218 -4.32 0.47 15.40
CA ALA A 218 -4.30 -0.71 16.25
C ALA A 218 -3.64 -0.47 17.63
N ALA A 219 -2.83 0.58 17.76
CA ALA A 219 -2.15 0.95 18.99
C ALA A 219 -3.01 1.84 19.91
N THR A 220 -4.04 2.50 19.37
CA THR A 220 -5.01 3.36 20.08
C THR A 220 -6.28 2.62 20.43
#